data_AF-A0A967X784-F1
#
_entry.id   AF-A0A967X784-F1
#
_cell.length_a   1.000
_cell.length_b   1.000
_cell.length_c   1.000
_cell.angle_alpha   90.00
_cell.angle_beta   90.00
_cell.angle_gamma   90.00
#
_symmetry.space_group_name_H-M   'P 1'
#
loop_
_entity.id
_entity.type
_entity.pdbx_description
1 polymer ?
#
loop_
_entity_poly.entity_id
_entity_poly.type
_entity_poly.pdbx_seq_one_letter_code
_entity_poly.pdbx_strand_id
1 'polypeptide(L)'
;MPGKTPRPQDTAPLEPSEFGIAFQIALDAGQNPSGKTSSTPWERARFALEHHFAGETQKFESADTRFRAVMDLYRRNGLADWIRGGDQASQRIEIHPAVLDVASRMRLARNGRFPLRKFLEQVSVTARENYSDLEEWPMEDAD
;
A
#
# COMPACT_ATOMS: atom_id res chain seq x y z
N MET A 1 -27.22 -16.09 -8.48
CA MET A 1 -27.37 -15.03 -7.46
C MET A 1 -26.20 -14.07 -7.60
N PRO A 2 -26.39 -12.77 -7.82
CA PRO A 2 -25.27 -11.84 -7.81
C PRO A 2 -24.73 -11.80 -6.38
N GLY A 3 -23.52 -12.33 -6.18
CA GLY A 3 -22.84 -12.27 -4.90
C GLY A 3 -22.75 -10.81 -4.46
N LYS A 4 -23.28 -10.50 -3.28
CA LYS A 4 -23.03 -9.20 -2.64
C LYS A 4 -21.53 -9.01 -2.62
N THR A 5 -21.02 -8.01 -3.33
CA THR A 5 -19.65 -7.54 -3.15
C THR A 5 -19.48 -7.26 -1.66
N PRO A 6 -18.49 -7.89 -0.99
CA PRO A 6 -18.18 -7.61 0.40
C PRO A 6 -18.10 -6.09 0.60
N ARG A 7 -18.71 -5.60 1.68
CA ARG A 7 -18.57 -4.17 1.97
C ARG A 7 -17.08 -3.93 2.27
N PRO A 8 -16.47 -2.82 1.83
CA PRO A 8 -15.03 -2.57 2.07
C PRO A 8 -14.61 -2.65 3.54
N GLN A 9 -15.58 -2.42 4.46
CA GLN A 9 -15.47 -2.58 5.91
C GLN A 9 -15.32 -4.03 6.42
N ASP A 10 -15.55 -5.02 5.55
CA ASP A 10 -15.50 -6.46 5.81
C ASP A 10 -14.26 -7.13 5.20
N THR A 11 -13.27 -6.35 4.75
CA THR A 11 -12.01 -6.94 4.23
C THR A 11 -11.19 -7.51 5.39
N ALA A 12 -10.88 -8.79 5.31
CA ALA A 12 -10.06 -9.48 6.31
C ALA A 12 -8.68 -8.80 6.43
N PRO A 13 -8.08 -8.75 7.64
CA PRO A 13 -6.69 -8.36 7.77
C PRO A 13 -5.83 -9.27 6.87
N LEU A 14 -4.81 -8.68 6.26
CA LEU A 14 -3.76 -9.42 5.57
C LEU A 14 -2.57 -9.50 6.50
N GLU A 15 -1.87 -10.63 6.48
CA GLU A 15 -0.59 -10.71 7.16
C GLU A 15 0.37 -9.66 6.58
N PRO A 16 1.18 -8.99 7.40
CA PRO A 16 2.05 -7.91 6.93
C PRO A 16 2.97 -8.31 5.77
N SER A 17 3.53 -9.52 5.84
CA SER A 17 4.36 -10.09 4.78
C SER A 17 3.57 -10.34 3.49
N GLU A 18 2.34 -10.85 3.60
CA GLU A 18 1.46 -11.11 2.46
C GLU A 18 1.07 -9.80 1.77
N PHE A 19 0.71 -8.77 2.55
CA PHE A 19 0.40 -7.45 2.00
C PHE A 19 1.63 -6.78 1.39
N GLY A 20 2.80 -6.87 2.02
CA GLY A 20 4.04 -6.30 1.48
C GLY A 20 4.41 -6.86 0.11
N ILE A 21 4.31 -8.19 -0.05
CA ILE A 21 4.53 -8.87 -1.34
C ILE A 21 3.51 -8.41 -2.39
N ALA A 22 2.22 -8.44 -2.03
CA ALA A 22 1.15 -8.01 -2.92
C ALA A 22 1.31 -6.53 -3.34
N PHE A 23 1.72 -5.67 -2.41
CA PHE A 23 1.98 -4.26 -2.66
C PHE A 23 3.10 -4.07 -3.68
N GLN A 24 4.23 -4.78 -3.53
CA GLN A 24 5.35 -4.69 -4.47
C GLN A 24 4.95 -5.17 -5.86
N ILE A 25 4.23 -6.30 -5.97
CA ILE A 25 3.72 -6.83 -7.24
C ILE A 25 2.84 -5.78 -7.96
N ALA A 26 1.93 -5.15 -7.21
CA ALA A 26 1.04 -4.13 -7.73
C ALA A 26 1.80 -2.87 -8.17
N LEU A 27 2.80 -2.44 -7.39
CA LEU A 27 3.64 -1.30 -7.71
C LEU A 27 4.45 -1.55 -8.98
N ASP A 28 5.13 -2.68 -9.08
CA ASP A 28 5.94 -3.08 -10.24
C ASP A 28 5.08 -3.17 -11.51
N ALA A 29 3.90 -3.78 -11.43
CA ALA A 29 2.95 -3.85 -12.54
C ALA A 29 2.42 -2.47 -12.94
N GLY A 30 2.18 -1.60 -11.97
CA GLY A 30 1.80 -0.21 -12.20
C GLY A 30 2.90 0.60 -12.89
N GLN A 31 4.17 0.35 -12.56
CA GLN A 31 5.33 1.04 -13.12
C GLN A 31 5.77 0.50 -14.49
N ASN A 32 5.49 -0.78 -14.79
CA ASN A 32 5.91 -1.40 -16.05
C ASN A 32 4.86 -1.22 -17.17
N PRO A 33 5.12 -0.40 -18.20
CA PRO A 33 4.25 -0.32 -19.37
C PRO A 33 4.45 -1.57 -20.24
N SER A 34 3.71 -2.65 -19.95
CA SER A 34 3.62 -3.78 -20.88
C SER A 34 3.10 -3.29 -22.25
N GLY A 35 3.78 -3.68 -23.33
CA GLY A 35 3.62 -3.16 -24.70
C GLY A 35 2.27 -3.41 -25.39
N LYS A 36 1.23 -3.90 -24.69
CA LYS A 36 -0.13 -4.02 -25.23
C LYS A 36 -1.04 -2.93 -24.63
N THR A 37 -1.09 -1.83 -25.36
CA THR A 37 -2.17 -0.82 -25.53
C THR A 37 -3.29 -0.72 -24.47
N SER A 38 -3.45 0.50 -23.93
CA SER A 38 -4.62 1.11 -23.24
C SER A 38 -4.85 0.90 -21.74
N SER A 39 -4.10 0.03 -21.05
CA SER A 39 -4.29 -0.14 -19.60
C SER A 39 -3.59 0.94 -18.79
N THR A 40 -4.35 1.63 -17.93
CA THR A 40 -3.82 2.57 -16.93
C THR A 40 -2.90 1.85 -15.93
N PRO A 41 -1.98 2.56 -15.25
CA PRO A 41 -1.18 1.97 -14.16
C PRO A 41 -2.03 1.23 -13.11
N TRP A 42 -3.24 1.72 -12.86
CA TRP A 42 -4.16 1.12 -11.89
C TRP A 42 -4.77 -0.18 -12.36
N GLU A 43 -5.12 -0.29 -13.64
CA GLU A 43 -5.62 -1.55 -14.19
C GLU A 43 -4.55 -2.63 -14.17
N ARG A 44 -3.28 -2.27 -14.45
CA ARG A 44 -2.16 -3.20 -14.37
C ARG A 44 -1.91 -3.69 -12.94
N ALA A 45 -1.87 -2.76 -11.98
CA ALA A 45 -1.72 -3.10 -10.56
C ALA A 45 -2.84 -4.02 -10.08
N ARG A 46 -4.10 -3.70 -10.42
CA ARG A 46 -5.27 -4.50 -10.07
C ARG A 46 -5.21 -5.90 -10.69
N PHE A 47 -4.87 -5.99 -11.97
CA PHE A 47 -4.73 -7.28 -12.66
C PHE A 47 -3.65 -8.16 -12.01
N ALA A 48 -2.52 -7.56 -11.63
CA ALA A 48 -1.45 -8.28 -10.94
C ALA A 48 -1.87 -8.79 -9.55
N LEU A 49 -2.63 -7.98 -8.79
CA LEU A 49 -3.20 -8.41 -7.50
C LEU A 49 -4.22 -9.53 -7.67
N GLU A 50 -5.09 -9.43 -8.69
CA GLU A 50 -6.09 -10.45 -9.00
C GLU A 50 -5.43 -11.78 -9.37
N HIS A 51 -4.34 -11.73 -10.13
CA HIS A 51 -3.54 -12.91 -10.47
C HIS A 51 -2.79 -13.47 -9.26
N HIS A 52 -2.27 -12.62 -8.36
CA HIS A 52 -1.55 -13.05 -7.16
C HIS A 52 -2.47 -13.79 -6.18
N PHE A 53 -3.68 -13.28 -5.97
CA PHE A 53 -4.70 -13.88 -5.09
C PHE A 53 -5.73 -14.71 -5.88
N ALA A 54 -5.29 -15.43 -6.91
CA ALA A 54 -6.20 -16.19 -7.79
C ALA A 54 -7.08 -17.16 -6.99
N GLY A 55 -8.39 -16.92 -7.00
CA GLY A 55 -9.37 -17.72 -6.23
C GLY A 55 -9.58 -17.27 -4.78
N GLU A 56 -8.81 -16.32 -4.28
CA GLU A 56 -8.90 -15.75 -2.92
C GLU A 56 -9.52 -14.35 -2.95
N THR A 57 -10.78 -14.24 -3.40
CA THR A 57 -11.46 -12.94 -3.64
C THR A 57 -11.40 -11.97 -2.45
N GLN A 58 -11.53 -12.48 -1.21
CA GLN A 58 -11.47 -11.61 -0.02
C GLN A 58 -10.08 -11.00 0.19
N LYS A 59 -9.01 -11.75 -0.08
CA LYS A 59 -7.64 -11.25 0.03
C LYS A 59 -7.32 -10.26 -1.08
N PHE A 60 -7.76 -10.56 -2.31
CA PHE A 60 -7.68 -9.63 -3.43
C PHE A 60 -8.33 -8.28 -3.11
N GLU A 61 -9.60 -8.28 -2.67
CA GLU A 61 -10.31 -7.03 -2.36
C GLU A 61 -9.67 -6.27 -1.20
N SER A 62 -9.16 -7.02 -0.21
CA SER A 62 -8.40 -6.48 0.92
C SER A 62 -7.11 -5.78 0.47
N ALA A 63 -6.35 -6.40 -0.44
CA ALA A 63 -5.12 -5.87 -0.99
C ALA A 63 -5.36 -4.69 -1.93
N ASP A 64 -6.34 -4.76 -2.86
CA ASP A 64 -6.69 -3.65 -3.78
C ASP A 64 -7.13 -2.41 -2.98
N THR A 65 -7.94 -2.60 -1.93
CA THR A 65 -8.38 -1.50 -1.06
C THR A 65 -7.20 -0.83 -0.35
N ARG A 66 -6.29 -1.63 0.23
CA ARG A 66 -5.14 -1.10 0.97
C ARG A 66 -4.09 -0.46 0.06
N PHE A 67 -3.81 -1.09 -1.08
CA PHE A 67 -2.93 -0.54 -2.11
C PHE A 67 -3.41 0.85 -2.56
N ARG A 68 -4.70 0.98 -2.89
CA ARG A 68 -5.31 2.27 -3.26
C ARG A 68 -5.15 3.32 -2.17
N ALA A 69 -5.39 2.95 -0.92
CA ALA A 69 -5.29 3.87 0.20
C ALA A 69 -3.84 4.37 0.40
N VAL A 70 -2.86 3.47 0.44
CA VAL A 70 -1.44 3.84 0.56
C VAL A 70 -1.01 4.75 -0.59
N MET A 71 -1.44 4.44 -1.81
CA MET A 71 -1.08 5.22 -2.99
C MET A 71 -1.79 6.58 -3.07
N ASP A 72 -3.01 6.69 -2.53
CA ASP A 72 -3.68 7.99 -2.36
C ASP A 72 -2.95 8.85 -1.31
N LEU A 73 -2.37 8.26 -0.26
CA LEU A 73 -1.53 8.98 0.70
C LEU A 73 -0.23 9.45 0.06
N TYR A 74 0.44 8.57 -0.69
CA TYR A 74 1.61 8.89 -1.49
C TYR A 74 1.35 10.11 -2.38
N ARG A 75 0.29 10.08 -3.19
CA ARG A 75 -0.06 11.18 -4.12
C ARG A 75 -0.35 12.51 -3.44
N ARG A 76 -0.83 12.48 -2.20
CA ARG A 76 -1.15 13.67 -1.39
C ARG A 76 0.03 14.15 -0.55
N ASN A 77 1.22 13.57 -0.74
CA ASN A 77 2.42 13.84 0.04
C ASN A 77 2.27 13.51 1.54
N GLY A 78 1.34 12.63 1.91
CA GLY A 78 1.07 12.25 3.30
C GLY A 78 2.05 11.21 3.88
N LEU A 79 2.98 10.72 3.05
CA LEU A 79 3.98 9.72 3.39
C LEU A 79 5.41 10.21 3.11
N ALA A 80 5.63 11.53 2.96
CA ALA A 80 6.90 12.10 2.51
C ALA A 80 8.11 11.56 3.31
N ASP A 81 8.00 11.51 4.64
CA ASP A 81 9.05 11.04 5.55
C ASP A 81 9.24 9.51 5.52
N TRP A 82 8.31 8.78 4.90
CA TRP A 82 8.24 7.32 4.88
C TRP A 82 8.50 6.71 3.51
N ILE A 83 8.99 7.51 2.57
CA ILE A 83 9.28 7.09 1.21
C ILE A 83 10.72 7.49 0.86
N ARG A 84 11.41 6.61 0.15
CA ARG A 84 12.68 6.88 -0.51
C ARG A 84 12.51 6.63 -2.01
N GLY A 85 13.33 7.28 -2.81
CA GLY A 85 13.21 7.14 -4.26
C GLY A 85 12.06 8.00 -4.82
N GLY A 86 12.48 9.06 -5.49
CA GLY A 86 11.64 10.03 -6.19
C GLY A 86 12.49 10.96 -7.04
N ASP A 87 13.75 10.59 -7.29
CA ASP A 87 14.61 11.33 -8.19
C ASP A 87 14.36 10.86 -9.62
N GLN A 88 14.41 11.78 -10.57
CA GLN A 88 14.00 11.55 -11.97
C GLN A 88 14.76 10.40 -12.66
N ALA A 89 15.90 9.96 -12.09
CA ALA A 89 16.75 8.90 -12.61
C ALA A 89 16.35 7.47 -12.18
N SER A 90 15.79 7.29 -10.98
CA SER A 90 15.36 5.97 -10.48
C SER A 90 13.85 5.99 -10.32
N GLN A 91 13.14 5.50 -11.32
CA GLN A 91 11.67 5.40 -11.33
C GLN A 91 11.08 4.46 -10.24
N ARG A 92 11.89 4.04 -9.25
CA ARG A 92 11.50 3.14 -8.18
C ARG A 92 11.15 3.94 -6.93
N ILE A 93 9.93 3.72 -6.47
CA ILE A 93 9.43 4.26 -5.21
C ILE A 93 9.68 3.17 -4.17
N GLU A 94 10.37 3.49 -3.10
CA GLU A 94 10.59 2.62 -1.95
C GLU A 94 9.80 3.14 -0.77
N ILE A 95 8.91 2.31 -0.22
CA ILE A 95 8.07 2.68 0.92
C ILE A 95 8.60 1.98 2.18
N HIS A 96 8.59 2.67 3.31
CA HIS A 96 8.99 2.09 4.59
C HIS A 96 8.17 0.85 4.93
N PRO A 97 8.81 -0.30 5.25
CA PRO A 97 8.10 -1.51 5.66
C PRO A 97 7.04 -1.29 6.75
N ALA A 98 7.32 -0.43 7.74
CA ALA A 98 6.37 -0.02 8.78
C ALA A 98 5.05 0.55 8.22
N VAL A 99 5.07 1.29 7.11
CA VAL A 99 3.85 1.78 6.43
C VAL A 99 3.01 0.62 5.93
N LEU A 100 3.65 -0.38 5.32
CA LEU A 100 2.97 -1.57 4.79
C LEU A 100 2.44 -2.44 5.93
N ASP A 101 3.22 -2.60 6.99
CA ASP A 101 2.83 -3.32 8.19
C ASP A 101 1.57 -2.72 8.84
N VAL A 102 1.57 -1.42 9.06
CA VAL A 102 0.40 -0.73 9.63
C VAL A 102 -0.78 -0.77 8.66
N ALA A 103 -0.54 -0.57 7.35
CA ALA A 103 -1.59 -0.63 6.33
C ALA A 103 -2.22 -2.04 6.22
N SER A 104 -1.46 -3.11 6.44
CA SER A 104 -1.98 -4.48 6.43
C SER A 104 -3.01 -4.72 7.54
N ARG A 105 -2.78 -4.13 8.72
CA ARG A 105 -3.59 -4.31 9.93
C ARG A 105 -4.72 -3.29 10.05
N MET A 106 -4.51 -2.07 9.57
CA MET A 106 -5.49 -0.99 9.69
C MET A 106 -6.65 -1.13 8.70
N ARG A 107 -7.85 -0.78 9.18
CA ARG A 107 -9.03 -0.66 8.34
C ARG A 107 -8.97 0.62 7.53
N LEU A 108 -8.62 0.49 6.25
CA LEU A 108 -8.53 1.61 5.30
C LEU A 108 -9.88 1.78 4.60
N ALA A 109 -10.64 2.83 4.96
CA ALA A 109 -11.96 3.07 4.39
C ALA A 109 -11.86 3.80 3.03
N ARG A 110 -12.57 3.29 2.01
CA ARG A 110 -12.69 3.91 0.67
C ARG A 110 -13.29 5.32 0.69
N ASN A 111 -14.00 5.69 1.77
CA ASN A 111 -14.76 6.95 1.86
C ASN A 111 -13.96 8.12 2.51
N GLY A 112 -12.63 8.08 2.46
CA GLY A 112 -11.80 9.26 2.74
C GLY A 112 -11.69 9.69 4.21
N ARG A 113 -12.38 9.02 5.15
CA ARG A 113 -12.11 9.17 6.59
C ARG A 113 -11.00 8.21 7.02
N PHE A 114 -9.83 8.42 6.45
CA PHE A 114 -8.62 7.78 6.92
C PHE A 114 -7.99 8.70 7.98
N PRO A 115 -7.81 8.24 9.22
CA PRO A 115 -7.22 9.07 10.27
C PRO A 115 -5.70 9.13 10.07
N LEU A 116 -5.25 9.95 9.10
CA LEU A 116 -3.85 10.06 8.68
C LEU A 116 -2.91 10.22 9.88
N ARG A 117 -3.23 11.14 10.80
CA ARG A 117 -2.43 11.35 12.02
C ARG A 117 -2.25 10.07 12.84
N LYS A 118 -3.35 9.34 13.12
CA LYS A 118 -3.29 8.09 13.89
C LYS A 118 -2.52 7.00 13.14
N PHE A 119 -2.63 6.97 11.81
CA PHE A 119 -1.86 6.05 11.00
C PHE A 119 -0.37 6.35 11.11
N LEU A 120 0.04 7.60 10.91
CA LEU A 120 1.45 8.00 10.99
C LEU A 120 2.02 7.76 12.40
N GLU A 121 1.25 8.06 13.45
CA GLU A 121 1.63 7.73 14.84
C GLU A 121 1.90 6.21 15.00
N GLN A 122 1.05 5.35 14.44
CA GLN A 122 1.26 3.90 14.46
C GLN A 122 2.44 3.45 13.59
N VAL A 123 2.68 4.12 12.47
CA VAL A 123 3.85 3.87 11.62
C VAL A 123 5.14 4.20 12.37
N SER A 124 5.20 5.34 13.06
CA SER A 124 6.35 5.71 13.90
C SER A 124 6.60 4.71 15.02
N VAL A 125 5.55 4.27 15.72
CA VAL A 125 5.68 3.24 16.76
C VAL A 125 6.20 1.93 16.16
N THR A 126 5.59 1.46 15.09
CA THR A 126 5.97 0.21 14.41
C THR A 126 7.39 0.26 13.88
N ALA A 127 7.82 1.40 13.32
CA ALA A 127 9.17 1.62 12.84
C ALA A 127 10.19 1.50 13.98
N ARG A 128 9.94 2.18 15.11
CA ARG A 128 10.84 2.12 16.28
C ARG A 128 10.91 0.73 16.91
N GLU A 129 9.79 0.02 16.97
CA GLU A 129 9.71 -1.29 17.63
C GLU A 129 10.26 -2.44 16.78
N ASN A 130 9.99 -2.44 15.48
CA ASN A 130 10.24 -3.59 14.60
C ASN A 130 11.31 -3.33 13.53
N TYR A 131 11.71 -2.08 13.36
CA TYR A 131 12.62 -1.65 12.30
C TYR A 131 13.65 -0.63 12.82
N SER A 132 14.09 -0.77 14.09
CA SER A 132 15.11 0.09 14.70
C SER A 132 16.39 0.18 13.86
N ASP A 133 16.73 -0.88 13.13
CA ASP A 133 17.92 -0.94 12.28
C ASP A 133 17.76 -0.12 10.98
N LEU A 134 16.57 0.42 10.70
CA LEU A 134 16.28 1.33 9.59
C LEU A 134 16.33 2.80 10.03
N GLU A 135 17.05 3.13 11.12
CA GLU A 135 17.29 4.48 11.67
C GLU A 135 17.74 5.53 10.64
N GLU A 136 18.32 5.11 9.52
CA GLU A 136 18.72 6.00 8.43
C GLU A 136 17.56 6.51 7.56
N TRP A 137 16.31 6.03 7.75
CA TRP A 137 15.16 6.63 7.07
C TRP A 137 15.07 8.09 7.51
N PRO A 138 14.85 9.08 6.63
CA PRO A 138 14.68 10.47 7.06
C PRO A 138 13.43 10.61 7.94
N MET A 139 13.57 10.24 9.21
CA MET A 139 12.80 10.82 10.28
C MET A 139 13.46 12.16 10.52
N GLU A 140 13.15 13.17 9.70
CA GLU A 140 13.35 14.53 10.18
C GLU A 140 12.50 14.62 11.44
N ASP A 141 13.17 14.82 12.58
CA ASP A 141 12.54 15.07 13.86
C ASP A 141 11.49 16.16 13.63
N ALA A 142 10.22 15.77 13.70
CA ALA A 142 9.13 16.72 13.67
C ALA A 142 9.20 17.53 14.97
N ASP A 143 9.89 18.66 14.90
CA ASP A 143 9.95 19.71 15.93
C ASP A 143 8.55 20.32 16.18
#